data_AF-A0AAD2E3P7-F1
#
_entry.id   AF-A0AAD2E3P7-F1
#
_cell.length_a   1.000
_cell.length_b   1.000
_cell.length_c   1.000
_cell.angle_alpha   90.00
_cell.angle_beta   90.00
_cell.angle_gamma   90.00
#
_symmetry.space_group_name_H-M   'P 1'
#
loop_
_entity.id
_entity.type
_entity.pdbx_description
1 polymer ?
#
loop_
_entity_poly.entity_id
_entity_poly.type
_entity_poly.pdbx_seq_one_letter_code
_entity_poly.pdbx_strand_id
1 'polypeptide(L)'
;MVVACAGAAHSTILALVAATQQSHGRVICILSSKQDHHLSKTTLGINVGHVEFVTGDVKNFLINYYKEADFVAIDCNLENYEAIICSIHENTRPNNTIVVRYNAFCKESWRNSPLCSELLPIGEGLLLTRIGAKRNRNGSGLKMRGNWIVKVDKCTGEEHVFRVGSSVGRVIRA
;
A
#
# COMPACT_ATOMS: atom_id res chain seq x y z
N MET A 1 4.04 0.42 11.54
CA MET A 1 3.88 0.61 10.08
C MET A 1 5.23 0.83 9.44
N VAL A 2 5.49 0.21 8.29
CA VAL A 2 6.75 0.36 7.53
C VAL A 2 6.42 0.80 6.11
N VAL A 3 7.21 1.71 5.54
CA VAL A 3 7.08 2.15 4.15
C VAL A 3 8.43 2.06 3.44
N ALA A 4 8.41 1.54 2.21
CA ALA A 4 9.56 1.50 1.32
C ALA A 4 9.32 2.45 0.14
N CYS A 5 10.17 3.47 0.02
CA CYS A 5 10.01 4.53 -0.98
C CYS A 5 11.03 4.39 -2.12
N ALA A 6 10.59 4.67 -3.35
CA ALA A 6 11.48 4.73 -4.52
C ALA A 6 12.42 5.95 -4.52
N GLY A 7 12.03 7.01 -3.81
CA GLY A 7 12.79 8.24 -3.64
C GLY A 7 12.41 8.96 -2.34
N ALA A 8 12.44 10.29 -2.35
CA ALA A 8 12.08 11.10 -1.18
C ALA A 8 10.66 10.83 -0.66
N ALA A 9 10.49 10.98 0.66
CA ALA A 9 9.23 10.84 1.35
C ALA A 9 8.16 11.78 0.78
N HIS A 10 6.95 11.24 0.57
CA HIS A 10 5.83 11.97 -0.02
C HIS A 10 4.55 11.85 0.83
N SER A 11 3.40 12.28 0.29
CA SER A 11 2.09 12.30 0.95
C SER A 11 1.68 10.97 1.61
N THR A 12 2.08 9.82 1.07
CA THR A 12 1.86 8.50 1.68
C THR A 12 2.38 8.43 3.11
N ILE A 13 3.53 9.06 3.39
CA ILE A 13 4.12 9.07 4.74
C ILE A 13 3.31 9.94 5.68
N LEU A 14 2.80 11.08 5.22
CA LEU A 14 1.93 11.93 6.02
C LEU A 14 0.64 11.19 6.40
N ALA A 15 0.06 10.43 5.47
CA ALA A 15 -1.10 9.58 5.76
C ALA A 15 -0.78 8.52 6.82
N LEU A 16 0.41 7.90 6.77
CA LEU A 16 0.84 6.94 7.79
C LEU A 16 1.11 7.61 9.14
N VAL A 17 1.71 8.80 9.17
CA VAL A 17 1.91 9.57 10.40
C VAL A 17 0.57 9.86 11.07
N ALA A 18 -0.41 10.37 10.31
CA ALA A 18 -1.78 10.59 10.80
C ALA A 18 -2.41 9.28 11.33
N ALA A 19 -2.22 8.16 10.63
CA ALA A 19 -2.72 6.87 11.08
C ALA A 19 -2.05 6.42 12.40
N THR A 20 -0.75 6.65 12.56
CA THR A 20 -0.04 6.29 13.81
C THR A 20 -0.45 7.12 15.00
N GLN A 21 -0.88 8.37 14.81
CA GLN A 21 -1.43 9.19 15.88
C GLN A 21 -2.74 8.60 16.43
N GLN A 22 -3.52 7.93 15.58
CA GLN A 22 -4.76 7.26 15.98
C GLN A 22 -4.53 5.86 16.56
N SER A 23 -3.55 5.12 16.04
CA SER A 23 -3.27 3.75 16.47
C SER A 23 -2.22 3.63 17.58
N HIS A 24 -1.61 4.74 18.01
CA HIS A 24 -0.43 4.78 18.88
C HIS A 24 0.74 3.94 18.34
N GLY A 25 0.84 3.88 17.01
CA GLY A 25 1.88 3.14 16.30
C GLY A 25 3.14 3.98 16.05
N ARG A 26 4.06 3.40 15.26
CA ARG A 26 5.24 4.10 14.72
C ARG A 26 5.35 3.90 13.21
N VAL A 27 5.93 4.89 12.53
CA VAL A 27 6.23 4.85 11.09
C VAL A 27 7.74 4.71 10.90
N ILE A 28 8.14 3.67 10.18
CA ILE A 28 9.51 3.49 9.70
C ILE A 28 9.52 3.72 8.19
N CYS A 29 10.35 4.63 7.72
CA CYS A 29 10.56 4.92 6.31
C CYS A 29 11.92 4.39 5.84
N ILE A 30 11.88 3.40 4.94
CA ILE A 30 13.06 2.84 4.30
C ILE A 30 13.29 3.56 2.97
N LEU A 31 14.48 4.13 2.83
CA LEU A 31 14.93 4.88 1.67
C LEU A 31 16.10 4.17 0.98
N SER A 32 16.13 4.22 -0.34
CA SER A 32 17.21 3.61 -1.12
C SER A 32 18.51 4.42 -1.11
N SER A 33 18.44 5.75 -0.94
CA SER A 33 19.61 6.63 -0.97
C SER A 33 19.67 7.64 0.20
N LYS A 34 20.88 8.14 0.48
CA LYS A 34 21.10 9.20 1.47
C LYS A 34 20.60 10.57 1.00
N GLN A 35 20.57 10.82 -0.31
CA GLN A 35 20.05 12.06 -0.88
C GLN A 35 18.54 12.17 -0.63
N ASP A 36 17.81 11.06 -0.80
CA ASP A 36 16.39 10.97 -0.50
C ASP A 36 16.11 11.25 0.98
N HIS A 37 17.01 10.89 1.89
CA HIS A 37 16.83 11.14 3.32
C HIS A 37 16.83 12.64 3.63
N HIS A 38 17.76 13.42 3.06
CA HIS A 38 17.75 14.87 3.25
C HIS A 38 16.48 15.51 2.67
N LEU A 39 16.13 15.16 1.44
CA LEU A 39 14.91 15.67 0.79
C LEU A 39 13.65 15.30 1.58
N SER A 40 13.58 14.07 2.09
CA SER A 40 12.46 13.59 2.90
C SER A 40 12.27 14.44 4.16
N LYS A 41 13.35 14.82 4.84
CA LYS A 41 13.26 15.67 6.02
C LYS A 41 12.73 17.06 5.69
N THR A 42 13.20 17.64 4.59
CA THR A 42 12.70 18.94 4.12
C THR A 42 11.22 18.88 3.77
N THR A 43 10.79 17.83 3.05
CA THR A 43 9.39 17.66 2.63
C THR A 43 8.44 17.43 3.81
N LEU A 44 8.85 16.63 4.81
CA LEU A 44 7.99 16.34 5.96
C LEU A 44 7.91 17.49 6.97
N GLY A 45 8.91 18.36 7.01
CA GLY A 45 8.96 19.52 7.89
C GLY A 45 8.74 19.16 9.36
N ILE A 46 7.70 19.72 9.98
CA ILE A 46 7.36 19.45 11.39
C ILE A 46 7.05 17.97 11.68
N ASN A 47 6.64 17.20 10.66
CA ASN A 47 6.25 15.80 10.84
C ASN A 47 7.46 14.85 10.87
N VAL A 48 8.68 15.33 10.63
CA VAL A 48 9.91 14.50 10.66
C VAL A 48 10.07 13.79 12.00
N GLY A 49 9.69 14.42 13.11
CA GLY A 49 9.79 13.82 14.45
C GLY A 49 8.92 12.59 14.67
N HIS A 50 7.96 12.32 13.77
CA HIS A 50 7.06 11.17 13.84
C HIS A 50 7.50 10.00 12.94
N VAL A 51 8.63 10.12 12.23
CA VAL A 51 9.11 9.13 11.28
C VAL A 51 10.54 8.72 11.56
N GLU A 52 10.76 7.40 11.70
CA GLU A 52 12.08 6.80 11.80
C GLU A 52 12.62 6.50 10.40
N PHE A 53 13.69 7.19 9.99
CA PHE A 53 14.29 7.01 8.67
C PHE A 53 15.43 6.00 8.69
N VAL A 54 15.42 5.08 7.73
CA VAL A 54 16.44 4.04 7.56
C VAL A 54 16.85 4.00 6.09
N THR A 55 18.15 3.91 5.83
CA THR A 55 18.68 3.87 4.46
C THR A 55 19.37 2.54 4.20
N GLY A 56 19.05 1.87 3.09
CA GLY A 56 19.74 0.66 2.65
C GLY A 56 18.82 -0.33 1.93
N ASP A 57 19.18 -1.63 1.96
CA ASP A 57 18.45 -2.66 1.23
C ASP A 57 17.05 -2.92 1.81
N VAL A 58 16.04 -2.46 1.08
CA VAL A 58 14.62 -2.62 1.41
C VAL A 58 14.25 -4.08 1.65
N LYS A 59 14.76 -5.01 0.82
CA LYS A 59 14.42 -6.43 0.93
C LYS A 59 14.92 -7.00 2.26
N ASN A 60 16.19 -6.79 2.58
CA ASN A 60 16.78 -7.21 3.84
C ASN A 60 16.06 -6.61 5.06
N PHE A 61 15.74 -5.31 5.03
CA PHE A 61 15.02 -4.66 6.13
C PHE A 61 13.64 -5.28 6.37
N LEU A 62 12.84 -5.50 5.32
CA LEU A 62 11.48 -6.02 5.46
C LEU A 62 11.40 -7.49 5.94
N ILE A 63 12.42 -8.29 5.59
CA ILE A 63 12.46 -9.72 5.94
C ILE A 63 13.10 -9.96 7.30
N ASN A 64 14.19 -9.24 7.63
CA ASN A 64 15.01 -9.54 8.80
C ASN A 64 14.76 -8.60 9.99
N TYR A 65 14.54 -7.32 9.74
CA TYR A 65 14.44 -6.30 10.81
C TYR A 65 13.00 -5.90 11.12
N TYR A 66 12.13 -5.92 10.10
CA TYR A 66 10.75 -5.48 10.21
C TYR A 66 9.74 -6.56 9.85
N LYS A 67 10.08 -7.82 10.15
CA LYS A 67 9.23 -8.99 9.92
C LYS A 67 7.90 -8.93 10.68
N GLU A 68 7.87 -8.25 11.81
CA GLU A 68 6.71 -8.13 12.70
C GLU A 68 5.75 -6.99 12.30
N ALA A 69 6.13 -6.17 11.31
CA ALA A 69 5.29 -5.08 10.86
C ALA A 69 3.91 -5.60 10.43
N ASP A 70 2.88 -4.99 11.00
CA ASP A 70 1.45 -5.22 10.78
C ASP A 70 0.93 -4.59 9.49
N PHE A 71 1.58 -3.50 9.06
CA PHE A 71 1.28 -2.77 7.84
C PHE A 71 2.58 -2.39 7.12
N VAL A 72 2.65 -2.72 5.83
CA VAL A 72 3.78 -2.43 4.94
C VAL A 72 3.27 -1.71 3.69
N ALA A 73 3.75 -0.49 3.43
CA ALA A 73 3.54 0.23 2.19
C ALA A 73 4.77 0.11 1.27
N ILE A 74 4.57 -0.17 -0.02
CA ILE A 74 5.65 -0.31 -1.00
C ILE A 74 5.33 0.55 -2.21
N ASP A 75 6.28 1.39 -2.60
CA ASP A 75 6.21 2.14 -3.85
C ASP A 75 6.43 1.20 -5.06
N CYS A 76 5.48 1.16 -5.99
CA CYS A 76 5.65 0.41 -7.24
C CYS A 76 6.68 1.05 -8.19
N ASN A 77 7.13 2.28 -7.91
CA ASN A 77 8.25 2.89 -8.63
C ASN A 77 9.62 2.42 -8.12
N LEU A 78 9.67 1.69 -7.00
CA LEU A 78 10.92 1.17 -6.45
C LEU A 78 11.50 0.09 -7.38
N GLU A 79 12.80 0.17 -7.65
CA GLU A 79 13.48 -0.90 -8.38
C GLU A 79 13.34 -2.24 -7.65
N ASN A 80 13.10 -3.31 -8.41
CA ASN A 80 12.92 -4.66 -7.86
C ASN A 80 11.74 -4.84 -6.89
N TYR A 81 10.72 -3.97 -6.91
CA TYR A 81 9.55 -4.10 -6.02
C TYR A 81 8.87 -5.48 -6.12
N GLU A 82 8.80 -6.10 -7.31
CA GLU A 82 8.25 -7.46 -7.49
C GLU A 82 9.04 -8.51 -6.68
N ALA A 83 10.38 -8.46 -6.73
CA ALA A 83 11.23 -9.37 -5.97
C ALA A 83 11.07 -9.17 -4.46
N ILE A 84 10.88 -7.91 -4.02
CA ILE A 84 10.60 -7.56 -2.63
C ILE A 84 9.27 -8.18 -2.20
N ILE A 85 8.21 -8.02 -3.00
CA ILE A 85 6.87 -8.58 -2.71
C ILE A 85 6.91 -10.10 -2.65
N CYS A 86 7.54 -10.77 -3.63
CA CYS A 86 7.70 -12.22 -3.63
C CYS A 86 8.40 -12.68 -2.36
N SER A 87 9.45 -11.98 -1.95
CA SER A 87 10.19 -12.31 -0.73
C SER A 87 9.33 -12.13 0.52
N ILE A 88 8.53 -11.06 0.62
CA ILE A 88 7.61 -10.86 1.77
C ILE A 88 6.56 -11.97 1.83
N HIS A 89 6.08 -12.43 0.68
CA HIS A 89 5.05 -13.48 0.61
C HIS A 89 5.61 -14.88 0.93
N GLU A 90 6.81 -15.20 0.43
CA GLU A 90 7.49 -16.48 0.70
C GLU A 90 7.96 -16.59 2.15
N ASN A 91 8.33 -15.47 2.76
CA ASN A 91 8.73 -15.43 4.16
C ASN A 91 7.50 -15.45 5.07
N THR A 92 7.36 -16.51 5.86
CA THR A 92 6.28 -16.60 6.86
C THR A 92 6.40 -15.45 7.85
N ARG A 93 5.42 -14.54 7.85
CA ARG A 93 5.34 -13.44 8.82
C ARG A 93 4.55 -13.89 10.05
N PRO A 94 4.97 -13.51 11.27
CA PRO A 94 4.31 -13.91 12.50
C PRO A 94 2.91 -13.30 12.63
N ASN A 95 2.70 -12.11 12.05
CA ASN A 95 1.47 -11.33 12.16
C ASN A 95 0.70 -11.30 10.83
N ASN A 96 -0.63 -11.10 10.91
CA ASN A 96 -1.45 -10.82 9.74
C ASN A 96 -1.09 -9.43 9.19
N THR A 97 -0.20 -9.42 8.21
CA THR A 97 0.37 -8.22 7.63
C THR A 97 -0.51 -7.74 6.49
N ILE A 98 -0.82 -6.46 6.49
CA ILE A 98 -1.42 -5.78 5.34
C ILE A 98 -0.29 -5.18 4.51
N VAL A 99 -0.16 -5.60 3.27
CA VAL A 99 0.76 -5.00 2.29
C VAL A 99 -0.04 -4.14 1.34
N VAL A 100 0.28 -2.85 1.29
CA VAL A 100 -0.27 -1.90 0.32
C VAL A 100 0.82 -1.54 -0.66
N ARG A 101 0.54 -1.71 -1.95
CA ARG A 101 1.42 -1.24 -3.02
C ARG A 101 0.79 0.00 -3.63
N TYR A 102 1.49 1.13 -3.60
CA TYR A 102 1.00 2.37 -4.17
C TYR A 102 1.73 2.70 -5.48
N ASN A 103 1.14 3.57 -6.31
CA ASN A 103 1.56 3.77 -7.71
C ASN A 103 1.40 2.50 -8.57
N ALA A 104 0.39 1.67 -8.24
CA ALA A 104 0.19 0.37 -8.86
C ALA A 104 -0.22 0.45 -10.35
N PHE A 105 -0.78 1.58 -10.82
CA PHE A 105 -1.10 1.76 -12.24
C PHE A 105 0.13 1.98 -13.12
N CYS A 106 1.26 2.42 -12.55
CA CYS A 106 2.51 2.59 -13.29
C CYS A 106 3.07 1.28 -13.85
N LYS A 107 2.53 0.12 -13.45
CA LYS A 107 2.96 -1.22 -13.86
C LYS A 107 1.75 -2.10 -14.11
N GLU A 108 1.71 -2.85 -15.22
CA GLU A 108 0.58 -3.77 -15.50
C GLU A 108 0.71 -5.13 -14.79
N SER A 109 1.83 -5.37 -14.10
CA SER A 109 2.19 -6.66 -13.51
C SER A 109 1.21 -7.16 -12.43
N TRP A 110 0.43 -6.26 -11.82
CA TRP A 110 -0.59 -6.64 -10.84
C TRP A 110 -1.70 -7.51 -11.40
N ARG A 111 -1.99 -7.42 -12.71
CA ARG A 111 -3.08 -8.21 -13.35
C ARG A 111 -2.83 -9.72 -13.28
N ASN A 112 -1.57 -10.13 -13.25
CA ASN A 112 -1.16 -11.52 -13.24
C ASN A 112 -0.58 -11.97 -11.88
N SER A 113 -0.75 -11.17 -10.82
CA SER A 113 -0.19 -11.49 -9.52
C SER A 113 -0.91 -12.72 -8.91
N PRO A 114 -0.18 -13.76 -8.47
CA PRO A 114 -0.78 -14.92 -7.81
C PRO A 114 -1.33 -14.59 -6.41
N LEU A 115 -1.05 -13.39 -5.91
CA LEU A 115 -1.51 -12.90 -4.62
C LEU A 115 -2.96 -12.43 -4.74
N CYS A 116 -3.84 -12.91 -3.87
CA CYS A 116 -5.20 -12.37 -3.72
C CYS A 116 -5.14 -10.90 -3.28
N SER A 117 -5.05 -10.01 -4.26
CA SER A 117 -4.89 -8.58 -4.09
C SER A 117 -6.10 -7.85 -4.62
N GLU A 118 -6.49 -6.78 -3.94
CA GLU A 118 -7.58 -5.91 -4.36
C GLU A 118 -7.02 -4.57 -4.84
N LEU A 119 -7.26 -4.23 -6.10
CA LEU A 119 -6.88 -2.95 -6.67
C LEU A 119 -7.97 -1.92 -6.40
N LEU A 120 -7.57 -0.82 -5.78
CA LEU A 120 -8.35 0.36 -5.51
C LEU A 120 -7.85 1.49 -6.42
N PRO A 121 -8.73 2.14 -7.19
CA PRO A 121 -8.36 3.25 -8.06
C PRO A 121 -8.31 4.55 -7.25
N ILE A 122 -7.38 4.63 -6.30
CA ILE A 122 -7.10 5.81 -5.49
C ILE A 122 -5.73 6.33 -5.91
N GLY A 123 -5.64 7.61 -6.29
CA GLY A 123 -4.46 8.20 -6.91
C GLY A 123 -3.95 7.35 -8.08
N GLU A 124 -2.63 7.11 -8.11
CA GLU A 124 -1.94 6.28 -9.11
C GLU A 124 -2.13 4.76 -8.88
N GLY A 125 -3.17 4.36 -8.15
CA GLY A 125 -3.54 2.97 -7.88
C GLY A 125 -2.95 2.45 -6.57
N LEU A 126 -3.82 1.85 -5.74
CA LEU A 126 -3.48 1.19 -4.49
C LEU A 126 -3.85 -0.28 -4.55
N LEU A 127 -2.89 -1.17 -4.36
CA LEU A 127 -3.09 -2.61 -4.44
C LEU A 127 -2.88 -3.25 -3.06
N LEU A 128 -3.98 -3.72 -2.49
CA LEU A 128 -4.05 -4.25 -1.14
C LEU A 128 -3.89 -5.77 -1.14
N THR A 129 -2.93 -6.29 -0.39
CA THR A 129 -2.68 -7.72 -0.21
C THR A 129 -2.62 -8.04 1.27
N ARG A 130 -3.37 -9.06 1.74
CA ARG A 130 -3.24 -9.57 3.12
C ARG A 130 -2.33 -10.79 3.14
N ILE A 131 -1.31 -10.77 3.99
CA ILE A 131 -0.34 -11.85 4.18
C ILE A 131 -0.45 -12.32 5.63
N GLY A 132 -1.03 -13.49 5.86
CA GLY A 132 -1.28 -14.01 7.22
C GLY A 132 -1.91 -15.41 7.23
N ALA A 133 -1.72 -16.13 8.34
CA ALA A 133 -1.88 -17.58 8.48
C ALA A 133 -3.10 -18.21 7.79
N LYS A 134 -2.81 -19.21 6.94
CA LYS A 134 -3.73 -20.13 6.22
C LYS A 134 -5.18 -19.64 6.15
N ARG A 135 -5.46 -18.71 5.24
CA ARG A 135 -6.81 -18.68 4.67
C ARG A 135 -6.99 -19.97 3.88
N ASN A 136 -8.03 -20.73 4.22
CA ASN A 136 -8.50 -21.84 3.40
C ASN A 136 -8.57 -21.34 1.95
N ARG A 137 -7.78 -21.93 1.03
CA ARG A 137 -7.74 -21.54 -0.39
C ARG A 137 -9.11 -21.70 -1.10
N ASN A 138 -10.10 -22.23 -0.38
CA ASN A 138 -11.49 -22.38 -0.81
C ASN A 138 -12.36 -21.14 -0.54
N GLY A 139 -11.84 -20.12 0.14
CA GLY A 139 -12.51 -18.83 0.26
C GLY A 139 -12.32 -18.02 -1.02
N SER A 140 -13.03 -18.41 -2.09
CA SER A 140 -13.47 -17.52 -3.16
C SER A 140 -14.26 -16.39 -2.50
N GLY A 141 -13.55 -15.46 -1.85
CA GLY A 141 -14.13 -14.26 -1.28
C GLY A 141 -14.84 -13.63 -2.45
N LEU A 142 -16.17 -13.63 -2.38
CA LEU A 142 -17.08 -13.17 -3.42
C LEU A 142 -16.38 -12.06 -4.17
N LYS A 143 -15.94 -12.35 -5.40
CA LYS A 143 -15.37 -11.34 -6.28
C LYS A 143 -16.52 -10.37 -6.48
N MET A 144 -16.64 -9.38 -5.61
CA MET A 144 -17.75 -8.45 -5.56
C MET A 144 -17.75 -7.80 -6.93
N ARG A 145 -18.64 -8.31 -7.80
CA ARG A 145 -18.76 -7.93 -9.20
C ARG A 145 -19.33 -6.53 -9.17
N GLY A 146 -18.45 -5.56 -9.27
CA GLY A 146 -18.79 -4.16 -9.23
C GLY A 146 -17.70 -3.36 -9.90
N ASN A 147 -18.14 -2.31 -10.58
CA ASN A 147 -17.22 -1.38 -11.20
C ASN A 147 -16.87 -0.33 -10.15
N TRP A 148 -15.57 -0.03 -10.05
CA TRP A 148 -15.14 1.15 -9.31
C TRP A 148 -15.49 2.40 -10.13
N ILE A 149 -16.03 3.40 -9.45
CA ILE A 149 -16.30 4.72 -10.01
C ILE A 149 -15.48 5.71 -9.21
N VAL A 150 -14.66 6.48 -9.91
CA VAL A 150 -13.89 7.60 -9.35
C VAL A 150 -14.51 8.89 -9.85
N LYS A 151 -14.82 9.80 -8.94
CA LYS A 151 -15.24 11.16 -9.25
C LYS A 151 -14.32 12.12 -8.53
N VAL A 152 -13.76 13.09 -9.25
CA VAL A 152 -12.95 14.16 -8.67
C VAL A 152 -13.82 15.39 -8.52
N ASP A 153 -13.93 15.90 -7.30
CA ASP A 153 -14.58 17.18 -7.06
C ASP A 153 -13.76 18.31 -7.71
N LYS A 154 -14.41 19.14 -8.53
CA LYS A 154 -13.71 20.17 -9.32
C LYS A 154 -13.24 21.36 -8.48
N CYS A 155 -13.86 21.60 -7.33
CA CYS A 155 -13.59 22.74 -6.48
C CYS A 155 -12.50 22.41 -5.44
N THR A 156 -12.54 21.21 -4.86
CA THR A 156 -11.60 20.78 -3.81
C THR A 156 -10.47 19.91 -4.33
N GLY A 157 -10.65 19.25 -5.47
CA GLY A 157 -9.73 18.22 -5.97
C GLY A 157 -9.84 16.89 -5.23
N GLU A 158 -10.83 16.71 -4.36
CA GLU A 158 -11.03 15.48 -3.60
C GLU A 158 -11.47 14.33 -4.51
N GLU A 159 -10.84 13.16 -4.33
CA GLU A 159 -11.23 11.93 -5.01
C GLU A 159 -12.31 11.19 -4.21
N HIS A 160 -13.48 11.01 -4.82
CA HIS A 160 -14.53 10.16 -4.30
C HIS A 160 -14.55 8.82 -5.03
N VAL A 161 -14.24 7.74 -4.28
CA VAL A 161 -14.13 6.39 -4.83
C VAL A 161 -15.26 5.52 -4.30
N PHE A 162 -16.10 5.01 -5.20
CA PHE A 162 -17.25 4.17 -4.87
C PHE A 162 -17.17 2.85 -5.61
N ARG A 163 -17.64 1.77 -4.96
CA ARG A 163 -17.87 0.49 -5.63
C ARG A 163 -19.35 0.32 -5.89
N VAL A 164 -19.74 0.26 -7.16
CA VAL A 164 -21.14 0.04 -7.54
C VAL A 164 -21.31 -1.41 -7.98
N GLY A 165 -22.23 -2.14 -7.34
CA GLY A 165 -22.55 -3.51 -7.74
C GLY A 165 -23.18 -3.55 -9.12
N SER A 166 -22.89 -4.59 -9.91
CA SER A 166 -23.63 -4.82 -11.15
C SER A 166 -25.09 -5.12 -10.80
N SER A 167 -26.02 -4.24 -11.12
CA SER A 167 -27.44 -4.54 -11.05
C SER A 167 -27.76 -5.64 -12.06
N VAL A 168 -27.83 -6.89 -11.60
CA VAL A 168 -28.56 -7.93 -12.36
C VAL A 168 -29.99 -7.42 -12.46
N GLY A 169 -30.47 -7.21 -13.70
CA GLY A 169 -31.64 -6.41 -14.01
C GLY A 169 -32.83 -6.65 -13.09
N ARG A 170 -33.11 -5.68 -12.20
CA ARG A 170 -34.49 -5.50 -11.73
C ARG A 170 -35.22 -4.80 -12.84
N VAL A 171 -35.93 -5.58 -13.67
CA VAL A 171 -37.04 -5.06 -14.45
C VAL A 171 -38.02 -4.46 -13.46
N ILE A 172 -38.04 -3.14 -13.36
CA ILE A 172 -39.10 -2.41 -12.69
C ILE A 172 -40.29 -2.51 -13.65
N ARG A 173 -41.24 -3.40 -13.35
CA ARG A 173 -42.54 -3.38 -14.04
C ARG A 173 -43.27 -2.11 -13.58
N ALA A 174 -43.63 -1.28 -14.55
CA ALA A 174 -44.55 -0.16 -14.38
C ALA A 174 -45.97 -0.69 -14.06
#